data_AF-A0AA48IGY5-F1
#
_entry.id   AF-A0AA48IGY5-F1
#
_cell.length_a   1.000
_cell.length_b   1.000
_cell.length_c   1.000
_cell.angle_alpha   90.00
_cell.angle_beta   90.00
_cell.angle_gamma   90.00
#
_symmetry.space_group_name_H-M   'P 1'
#
loop_
_entity.id
_entity.type
_entity.pdbx_description
1 polymer ?
#
loop_
_entity_poly.entity_id
_entity_poly.type
_entity_poly.pdbx_seq_one_letter_code
_entity_poly.pdbx_strand_id
1 'polypeptide(L)'
;MNLSALISLLGLFSAAAAAPITPRTTLPRLGGLNLAGCDFGMNVWGWSGTSMCPPISQIGHFIEQGSNVIRLPVGWQYLVGNNPASTTLDATYFPIYDRLVQDVTSRGAYAIIDIHNYGRWNSGIIGADGPSNMAFASLWSLLAKKYADNDHVIFGLMNEPHDQDIIGVAAACQAAVNAIRSAGARNTIILPGNQWTKAETWTSGANNPILAITDPTGGLDRLLLDVHKYLDADGSGTSHECVTDGLDVLAPFVGWLKTNGRRAIITEMGGANTQSCQTYIPKMLQYVVDNNDVFVGFTAWAAGSFQPYPGYELSLTPNADGSDNALWTKAIKPFLPGKSGVVSSTTTSISKPVSSSSVVASLSSSKPVPTSSSPSVKPARSSSSAPSAASSSTAASTSKPVTPSSAASSSASVPAWSSQPKPSVLAGNYQTFTGALGGFSAPAVTKAGNKYYTNGQEFNSLIDALDRSCYTQMDRCQLSANVNGNVPPLTVANCSNAQFQACMAAAK
;
A
#
# COMPACT_ATOMS: atom_id res chain seq x y z
N MET A 1 40.14 39.73 -60.57
CA MET A 1 40.88 38.45 -60.46
C MET A 1 40.34 37.69 -59.26
N ASN A 2 40.60 36.38 -59.20
CA ASN A 2 40.15 35.34 -58.24
C ASN A 2 39.76 35.83 -56.82
N LEU A 3 38.64 35.41 -56.21
CA LEU A 3 38.11 34.04 -55.98
C LEU A 3 38.87 33.30 -54.85
N SER A 4 38.10 32.59 -54.01
CA SER A 4 38.53 31.68 -52.93
C SER A 4 39.01 32.30 -51.62
N ALA A 5 38.09 32.55 -50.68
CA ALA A 5 38.00 31.79 -49.41
C ALA A 5 37.03 32.44 -48.39
N LEU A 6 35.78 31.95 -48.29
CA LEU A 6 34.97 32.15 -47.07
C LEU A 6 33.99 30.98 -46.83
N ILE A 7 34.52 29.93 -46.21
CA ILE A 7 33.89 29.00 -45.26
C ILE A 7 32.38 28.69 -45.48
N SER A 8 32.11 27.50 -46.01
CA SER A 8 30.79 26.87 -45.94
C SER A 8 30.44 26.48 -44.51
N LEU A 9 29.65 27.29 -43.80
CA LEU A 9 29.08 26.91 -42.52
C LEU A 9 27.78 26.11 -42.75
N LEU A 10 27.89 24.78 -42.84
CA LEU A 10 26.70 23.92 -42.88
C LEU A 10 25.94 24.06 -41.56
N GLY A 11 24.70 24.53 -41.62
CA GLY A 11 23.78 24.54 -40.49
C GLY A 11 23.38 23.13 -40.11
N LEU A 12 24.13 22.52 -39.17
CA LEU A 12 23.73 21.29 -38.48
C LEU A 12 22.52 21.57 -37.58
N PHE A 13 21.34 21.67 -38.20
CA PHE A 13 20.08 21.47 -37.52
C PHE A 13 20.05 20.02 -37.03
N SER A 14 20.46 19.81 -35.78
CA SER A 14 20.09 18.61 -35.03
C SER A 14 18.58 18.62 -34.86
N ALA A 15 17.88 18.05 -35.85
CA ALA A 15 16.53 17.58 -35.69
C ALA A 15 16.56 16.49 -34.61
N ALA A 16 16.39 16.91 -33.36
CA ALA A 16 16.13 16.02 -32.25
C ALA A 16 14.83 15.30 -32.58
N ALA A 17 14.95 14.10 -33.16
CA ALA A 17 13.82 13.26 -33.48
C ALA A 17 13.10 12.99 -32.17
N ALA A 18 11.93 13.63 -31.99
CA ALA A 18 11.07 13.36 -30.86
C ALA A 18 10.77 11.86 -30.91
N ALA A 19 11.27 11.12 -29.92
CA ALA A 19 11.01 9.69 -29.82
C ALA A 19 9.49 9.49 -29.93
N PRO A 20 9.02 8.57 -30.79
CA PRO A 20 7.60 8.41 -31.01
C PRO A 20 6.92 8.21 -29.65
N ILE A 21 5.85 8.96 -29.40
CA ILE A 21 5.08 8.85 -28.16
C ILE A 21 4.33 7.52 -28.25
N THR A 22 5.02 6.43 -27.92
CA THR A 22 4.44 5.09 -27.79
C THR A 22 3.24 5.22 -26.87
N PRO A 23 2.01 4.91 -27.32
CA PRO A 23 0.83 4.95 -26.47
C PRO A 23 1.09 4.02 -25.29
N ARG A 24 1.28 4.60 -24.10
CA ARG A 24 1.60 3.83 -22.89
C ARG A 24 0.42 2.91 -22.62
N THR A 25 0.67 1.61 -22.77
CA THR A 25 -0.36 0.59 -22.66
C THR A 25 -1.00 0.65 -21.28
N THR A 26 -2.29 0.94 -21.26
CA THR A 26 -3.14 0.67 -20.09
C THR A 26 -2.94 -0.79 -19.70
N LEU A 27 -2.76 -1.06 -18.40
CA LEU A 27 -2.63 -2.44 -17.92
C LEU A 27 -3.80 -3.29 -18.45
N PRO A 28 -3.54 -4.51 -18.95
CA PRO A 28 -4.61 -5.45 -19.31
C PRO A 28 -5.39 -5.85 -18.05
N ARG A 29 -6.52 -6.55 -18.21
CA ARG A 29 -7.17 -7.19 -17.06
C ARG A 29 -6.16 -8.14 -16.41
N LEU A 30 -5.88 -7.91 -15.13
CA LEU A 30 -5.00 -8.75 -14.33
C LEU A 30 -5.83 -9.82 -13.61
N GLY A 31 -5.27 -11.01 -13.46
CA GLY A 31 -5.84 -12.08 -12.65
C GLY A 31 -4.79 -13.13 -12.34
N GLY A 32 -4.65 -13.47 -11.06
CA GLY A 32 -3.58 -14.35 -10.60
C GLY A 32 -3.59 -14.55 -9.09
N LEU A 33 -2.41 -14.61 -8.47
CA LEU A 33 -2.27 -14.92 -7.04
C LEU A 33 -1.02 -14.35 -6.37
N ASN A 34 -1.03 -14.40 -5.04
CA ASN A 34 0.09 -14.16 -4.15
C ASN A 34 0.93 -15.43 -4.02
N LEU A 35 2.23 -15.31 -4.28
CA LEU A 35 3.21 -16.39 -4.09
C LEU A 35 4.10 -16.03 -2.90
N ALA A 36 3.64 -16.40 -1.70
CA ALA A 36 4.25 -16.01 -0.43
C ALA A 36 5.43 -16.92 -0.03
N GLY A 37 6.38 -16.36 0.72
CA GLY A 37 7.53 -17.04 1.29
C GLY A 37 8.67 -16.10 1.70
N CYS A 38 8.95 -15.05 0.92
CA CYS A 38 9.99 -14.05 1.22
C CYS A 38 9.56 -13.03 2.30
N ASP A 39 8.28 -13.04 2.62
CA ASP A 39 7.60 -12.37 3.72
C ASP A 39 7.52 -13.23 4.99
N PHE A 40 7.75 -14.56 4.95
CA PHE A 40 7.41 -15.42 6.10
C PHE A 40 8.14 -14.96 7.38
N GLY A 41 7.45 -15.00 8.52
CA GLY A 41 8.00 -14.45 9.77
C GLY A 41 8.08 -12.92 9.80
N MET A 42 7.64 -12.20 8.76
CA MET A 42 6.90 -10.96 8.98
C MET A 42 5.75 -11.26 9.93
N ASN A 43 5.52 -10.37 10.89
CA ASN A 43 4.26 -10.31 11.63
C ASN A 43 3.59 -8.95 11.38
N VAL A 44 2.32 -8.83 11.77
CA VAL A 44 1.55 -7.58 11.61
C VAL A 44 2.20 -6.35 12.28
N TRP A 45 3.13 -6.55 13.22
CA TRP A 45 3.90 -5.47 13.84
C TRP A 45 5.22 -5.18 13.11
N GLY A 46 5.45 -5.72 11.91
CA GLY A 46 6.61 -5.46 11.06
C GLY A 46 7.94 -6.01 11.58
N TRP A 47 7.93 -7.01 12.48
CA TRP A 47 9.13 -7.77 12.88
C TRP A 47 9.48 -8.84 11.85
N SER A 48 10.76 -9.24 11.74
CA SER A 48 11.22 -10.24 10.77
C SER A 48 11.71 -11.55 11.40
N GLY A 49 11.61 -12.65 10.64
CA GLY A 49 11.94 -14.00 11.12
C GLY A 49 12.38 -15.06 10.09
N THR A 50 12.48 -14.77 8.78
CA THR A 50 12.90 -15.77 7.76
C THR A 50 14.02 -15.32 6.82
N SER A 51 14.57 -16.31 6.12
CA SER A 51 15.34 -16.16 4.87
C SER A 51 14.78 -16.99 3.69
N MET A 52 13.67 -17.70 3.91
CA MET A 52 12.97 -18.50 2.89
C MET A 52 12.40 -17.63 1.76
N CYS A 53 12.16 -18.23 0.58
CA CYS A 53 11.39 -17.68 -0.54
C CYS A 53 10.66 -18.84 -1.24
N PRO A 54 9.59 -18.58 -2.03
CA PRO A 54 8.82 -19.63 -2.71
C PRO A 54 9.61 -20.30 -3.85
N PRO A 55 9.27 -21.56 -4.20
CA PRO A 55 9.91 -22.27 -5.30
C PRO A 55 9.44 -21.73 -6.66
N ILE A 56 10.40 -21.33 -7.49
CA ILE A 56 10.19 -20.73 -8.83
C ILE A 56 9.30 -21.59 -9.74
N SER A 57 9.29 -22.92 -9.58
CA SER A 57 8.43 -23.82 -10.36
C SER A 57 6.93 -23.51 -10.27
N GLN A 58 6.46 -22.95 -9.14
CA GLN A 58 5.06 -22.53 -9.00
C GLN A 58 4.70 -21.34 -9.91
N ILE A 59 5.65 -20.45 -10.24
CA ILE A 59 5.41 -19.32 -11.15
C ILE A 59 5.01 -19.83 -12.53
N GLY A 60 5.76 -20.81 -13.06
CA GLY A 60 5.46 -21.46 -14.34
C GLY A 60 4.09 -22.14 -14.33
N HIS A 61 3.82 -22.96 -13.31
CA HIS A 61 2.55 -23.67 -13.12
C HIS A 61 1.33 -22.74 -13.21
N PHE A 62 1.30 -21.65 -12.43
CA PHE A 62 0.13 -20.76 -12.41
C PHE A 62 -0.01 -19.91 -13.69
N ILE A 63 1.10 -19.49 -14.31
CA ILE A 63 1.06 -18.76 -15.59
C ILE A 63 0.63 -19.68 -16.75
N GLU A 64 1.02 -20.96 -16.72
CA GLU A 64 0.55 -21.97 -17.68
C GLU A 64 -0.94 -22.26 -17.54
N GLN A 65 -1.50 -22.10 -16.34
CA GLN A 65 -2.93 -22.17 -16.08
C GLN A 65 -3.72 -20.89 -16.39
N GLY A 66 -3.05 -19.84 -16.88
CA GLY A 66 -3.69 -18.61 -17.35
C GLY A 66 -3.56 -17.41 -16.42
N SER A 67 -2.82 -17.50 -15.32
CA SER A 67 -2.44 -16.32 -14.54
C SER A 67 -1.58 -15.38 -15.39
N ASN A 68 -1.83 -14.07 -15.29
CA ASN A 68 -0.97 -13.05 -15.89
C ASN A 68 -0.38 -12.07 -14.88
N VAL A 69 -0.57 -12.29 -13.58
CA VAL A 69 0.03 -11.51 -12.50
C VAL A 69 0.41 -12.41 -11.33
N ILE A 70 1.57 -12.18 -10.74
CA ILE A 70 1.97 -12.79 -9.47
C ILE A 70 2.37 -11.66 -8.52
N ARG A 71 1.74 -11.60 -7.35
CA ARG A 71 2.19 -10.75 -6.23
C ARG A 71 3.24 -11.53 -5.45
N LEU A 72 4.35 -10.86 -5.13
CA LEU A 72 5.53 -11.42 -4.49
C LEU A 72 5.79 -10.68 -3.16
N PRO A 73 5.06 -11.03 -2.09
CA PRO A 73 5.32 -10.52 -0.74
C PRO A 73 6.76 -10.71 -0.31
N VAL A 74 7.36 -9.66 0.25
CA VAL A 74 8.72 -9.69 0.81
C VAL A 74 8.87 -8.71 1.96
N GLY A 75 9.56 -9.13 3.02
CA GLY A 75 9.90 -8.22 4.11
C GLY A 75 10.93 -7.17 3.68
N TRP A 76 10.77 -5.92 4.07
CA TRP A 76 11.73 -4.83 3.87
C TRP A 76 13.11 -5.24 4.41
N GLN A 77 13.15 -5.86 5.60
CA GLN A 77 14.35 -6.44 6.20
C GLN A 77 15.08 -7.46 5.28
N TYR A 78 14.37 -8.18 4.41
CA TYR A 78 14.94 -9.12 3.43
C TYR A 78 15.67 -8.39 2.30
N LEU A 79 15.17 -7.22 1.90
CA LEU A 79 15.68 -6.46 0.76
C LEU A 79 16.90 -5.59 1.10
N VAL A 80 17.10 -5.22 2.37
CA VAL A 80 18.17 -4.29 2.80
C VAL A 80 18.93 -4.71 4.07
N GLY A 81 18.70 -5.91 4.58
CA GLY A 81 19.24 -6.37 5.86
C GLY A 81 18.63 -5.61 7.04
N ASN A 82 19.28 -5.59 8.21
CA ASN A 82 18.79 -4.90 9.41
C ASN A 82 19.06 -3.38 9.42
N ASN A 83 18.90 -2.70 8.28
CA ASN A 83 19.02 -1.24 8.16
C ASN A 83 17.94 -0.66 7.23
N PRO A 84 16.86 -0.05 7.76
CA PRO A 84 15.78 0.49 6.92
C PRO A 84 16.25 1.69 6.08
N ALA A 85 17.28 2.41 6.54
CA ALA A 85 17.87 3.55 5.86
C ALA A 85 19.04 3.16 4.92
N SER A 86 19.12 1.90 4.49
CA SER A 86 20.16 1.45 3.57
C SER A 86 20.15 2.21 2.24
N THR A 87 21.35 2.37 1.67
CA THR A 87 21.59 2.92 0.33
C THR A 87 21.93 1.83 -0.70
N THR A 88 21.85 0.55 -0.33
CA THR A 88 22.07 -0.61 -1.19
C THR A 88 21.08 -1.73 -0.85
N LEU A 89 20.71 -2.52 -1.85
CA LEU A 89 19.97 -3.78 -1.64
C LEU A 89 20.92 -4.85 -1.07
N ASP A 90 20.40 -5.80 -0.31
CA ASP A 90 21.19 -6.85 0.34
C ASP A 90 21.83 -7.79 -0.69
N ALA A 91 23.16 -7.88 -0.70
CA ALA A 91 23.91 -8.64 -1.71
C ALA A 91 23.74 -10.17 -1.62
N THR A 92 23.19 -10.68 -0.51
CA THR A 92 22.93 -12.11 -0.30
C THR A 92 21.49 -12.47 -0.65
N TYR A 93 20.54 -11.69 -0.14
CA TYR A 93 19.12 -11.99 -0.19
C TYR A 93 18.41 -11.39 -1.41
N PHE A 94 18.75 -10.17 -1.83
CA PHE A 94 18.10 -9.53 -2.97
C PHE A 94 18.23 -10.34 -4.29
N PRO A 95 19.37 -11.00 -4.62
CA PRO A 95 19.46 -11.84 -5.83
C PRO A 95 18.52 -13.06 -5.85
N ILE A 96 18.03 -13.50 -4.68
CA ILE A 96 17.03 -14.58 -4.57
C ILE A 96 15.66 -14.02 -4.95
N TYR A 97 15.28 -12.87 -4.39
CA TYR A 97 14.02 -12.20 -4.70
C TYR A 97 13.95 -11.71 -6.15
N ASP A 98 15.03 -11.12 -6.66
CA ASP A 98 15.13 -10.68 -8.05
C ASP A 98 14.86 -11.83 -9.04
N ARG A 99 15.35 -13.04 -8.75
CA ARG A 99 15.11 -14.21 -9.60
C ARG A 99 13.62 -14.57 -9.72
N LEU A 100 12.80 -14.32 -8.69
CA LEU A 100 11.35 -14.49 -8.76
C LEU A 100 10.73 -13.44 -9.70
N VAL A 101 11.12 -12.17 -9.55
CA VAL A 101 10.65 -11.06 -10.40
C VAL A 101 11.04 -11.28 -11.87
N GLN A 102 12.27 -11.76 -12.14
CA GLN A 102 12.71 -12.09 -13.51
C GLN A 102 11.96 -13.30 -14.08
N ASP A 103 11.67 -14.37 -13.32
CA ASP A 103 10.94 -15.53 -13.83
C ASP A 103 9.47 -15.21 -14.14
N VAL A 104 8.81 -14.38 -13.32
CA VAL A 104 7.45 -13.86 -13.62
C VAL A 104 7.46 -13.01 -14.91
N THR A 105 8.35 -12.02 -14.99
CA THR A 105 8.32 -11.03 -16.08
C THR A 105 8.85 -11.57 -17.40
N SER A 106 9.85 -12.47 -17.39
CA SER A 106 10.33 -13.15 -18.61
C SER A 106 9.30 -14.10 -19.24
N ARG A 107 8.27 -14.52 -18.49
CA ARG A 107 7.10 -15.26 -19.01
C ARG A 107 5.98 -14.34 -19.55
N GLY A 108 6.17 -13.02 -19.54
CA GLY A 108 5.16 -12.04 -19.98
C GLY A 108 4.03 -11.79 -18.97
N ALA A 109 4.13 -12.31 -17.75
CA ALA A 109 3.24 -11.97 -16.65
C ALA A 109 3.75 -10.71 -15.91
N TYR A 110 2.88 -10.10 -15.10
CA TYR A 110 3.22 -8.94 -14.28
C TYR A 110 3.68 -9.39 -12.89
N ALA A 111 4.76 -8.79 -12.37
CA ALA A 111 5.23 -8.99 -11.01
C ALA A 111 4.83 -7.80 -10.13
N ILE A 112 3.94 -8.01 -9.15
CA ILE A 112 3.70 -7.02 -8.09
C ILE A 112 4.74 -7.26 -7.00
N ILE A 113 5.68 -6.33 -6.86
CA ILE A 113 6.60 -6.28 -5.72
C ILE A 113 5.81 -5.71 -4.54
N ASP A 114 5.71 -6.46 -3.45
CA ASP A 114 4.93 -6.11 -2.26
C ASP A 114 5.81 -6.07 -1.01
N ILE A 115 5.81 -4.94 -0.30
CA ILE A 115 6.59 -4.74 0.92
C ILE A 115 5.72 -5.11 2.11
N HIS A 116 5.89 -6.33 2.62
CA HIS A 116 4.92 -7.00 3.48
C HIS A 116 5.04 -6.62 4.98
N ASN A 117 5.07 -5.30 5.25
CA ASN A 117 5.56 -4.73 6.52
C ASN A 117 4.51 -3.98 7.35
N TYR A 118 3.24 -3.92 6.94
CA TYR A 118 2.14 -3.37 7.77
C TYR A 118 2.33 -1.90 8.18
N GLY A 119 3.04 -1.12 7.34
CA GLY A 119 3.44 0.27 7.62
C GLY A 119 4.52 0.42 8.70
N ARG A 120 5.24 -0.66 9.05
CA ARG A 120 6.13 -0.75 10.22
C ARG A 120 7.48 -1.40 9.97
N TRP A 121 8.39 -1.18 10.91
CA TRP A 121 9.63 -1.94 11.07
C TRP A 121 9.89 -2.16 12.55
N ASN A 122 9.88 -3.42 13.00
CA ASN A 122 10.06 -3.83 14.39
C ASN A 122 9.19 -3.00 15.36
N SER A 123 7.87 -3.06 15.17
CA SER A 123 6.79 -2.26 15.79
C SER A 123 6.71 -0.78 15.43
N GLY A 124 7.83 -0.10 15.15
CA GLY A 124 7.82 1.35 14.87
C GLY A 124 7.16 1.70 13.53
N ILE A 125 6.29 2.71 13.53
CA ILE A 125 5.50 3.17 12.38
C ILE A 125 6.32 4.10 11.48
N ILE A 126 6.21 3.91 10.16
CA ILE A 126 6.90 4.75 9.17
C ILE A 126 6.45 6.21 9.29
N GLY A 127 7.41 7.11 9.43
CA GLY A 127 7.20 8.56 9.56
C GLY A 127 6.90 9.04 10.99
N ALA A 128 6.72 8.14 11.96
CA ALA A 128 6.37 8.46 13.34
C ALA A 128 7.50 8.06 14.32
N ASP A 129 7.41 6.86 14.91
CA ASP A 129 8.34 6.30 15.89
C ASP A 129 9.26 5.20 15.31
N GLY A 130 9.00 4.78 14.07
CA GLY A 130 9.84 3.87 13.28
C GLY A 130 10.73 4.60 12.25
N PRO A 131 11.03 3.95 11.11
CA PRO A 131 11.83 4.55 10.04
C PRO A 131 11.19 5.83 9.50
N SER A 132 12.00 6.78 9.04
CA SER A 132 11.46 7.98 8.38
C SER A 132 10.81 7.65 7.04
N ASN A 133 9.90 8.52 6.57
CA ASN A 133 9.37 8.46 5.20
C ASN A 133 10.47 8.39 4.14
N MET A 134 11.67 8.91 4.45
CA MET A 134 12.81 8.93 3.54
C MET A 134 13.69 7.67 3.60
N ALA A 135 13.66 6.90 4.69
CA ALA A 135 14.15 5.52 4.68
C ALA A 135 13.30 4.65 3.74
N PHE A 136 11.97 4.76 3.86
CA PHE A 136 11.02 4.09 2.97
C PHE A 136 11.14 4.55 1.51
N ALA A 137 11.34 5.85 1.27
CA ALA A 137 11.63 6.38 -0.06
C ALA A 137 13.01 5.93 -0.61
N SER A 138 14.00 5.66 0.25
CA SER A 138 15.30 5.09 -0.15
C SER A 138 15.12 3.69 -0.73
N LEU A 139 14.43 2.80 0.00
CA LEU A 139 14.04 1.46 -0.49
C LEU A 139 13.39 1.55 -1.87
N TRP A 140 12.38 2.41 -2.00
CA TRP A 140 11.64 2.56 -3.24
C TRP A 140 12.47 3.19 -4.37
N SER A 141 13.47 4.03 -4.07
CA SER A 141 14.45 4.49 -5.05
C SER A 141 15.36 3.36 -5.55
N LEU A 142 15.76 2.43 -4.67
CA LEU A 142 16.60 1.28 -5.04
C LEU A 142 15.85 0.29 -5.94
N LEU A 143 14.63 -0.08 -5.55
CA LEU A 143 13.75 -0.94 -6.34
C LEU A 143 13.40 -0.29 -7.69
N ALA A 144 13.07 1.00 -7.70
CA ALA A 144 12.79 1.74 -8.93
C ALA A 144 14.01 1.76 -9.87
N LYS A 145 15.23 2.04 -9.39
CA LYS A 145 16.45 2.01 -10.21
C LYS A 145 16.72 0.63 -10.82
N LYS A 146 16.35 -0.44 -10.12
CA LYS A 146 16.54 -1.83 -10.55
C LYS A 146 15.51 -2.31 -11.58
N TYR A 147 14.29 -1.76 -11.56
CA TYR A 147 13.16 -2.23 -12.37
C TYR A 147 12.55 -1.17 -13.32
N ALA A 148 13.14 0.02 -13.44
CA ALA A 148 12.64 1.14 -14.24
C ALA A 148 12.32 0.80 -15.71
N ASP A 149 13.15 -0.06 -16.32
CA ASP A 149 13.05 -0.47 -17.73
C ASP A 149 12.23 -1.76 -17.94
N ASN A 150 11.62 -2.31 -16.89
CA ASN A 150 10.78 -3.50 -16.95
C ASN A 150 9.31 -3.12 -16.71
N ASP A 151 8.58 -2.80 -17.78
CA ASP A 151 7.16 -2.41 -17.74
C ASP A 151 6.21 -3.52 -17.20
N HIS A 152 6.69 -4.76 -17.05
CA HIS A 152 5.95 -5.84 -16.39
C HIS A 152 6.08 -5.83 -14.84
N VAL A 153 6.91 -4.98 -14.25
CA VAL A 153 6.97 -4.81 -12.79
C VAL A 153 5.96 -3.75 -12.34
N ILE A 154 5.25 -4.03 -11.24
CA ILE A 154 4.29 -3.17 -10.56
C ILE A 154 4.75 -3.01 -9.10
N PHE A 155 4.63 -1.80 -8.55
CA PHE A 155 5.11 -1.48 -7.20
C PHE A 155 3.94 -1.36 -6.20
N GLY A 156 3.70 -2.40 -5.39
CA GLY A 156 2.80 -2.35 -4.24
C GLY A 156 3.51 -1.76 -3.03
N LEU A 157 3.14 -0.54 -2.63
CA LEU A 157 4.00 0.26 -1.74
C LEU A 157 4.22 -0.36 -0.36
N MET A 158 3.18 -0.94 0.23
CA MET A 158 3.19 -1.49 1.60
C MET A 158 1.95 -2.36 1.82
N ASN A 159 2.12 -3.60 2.29
CA ASN A 159 0.98 -4.41 2.73
C ASN A 159 0.31 -3.77 3.95
N GLU A 160 -1.03 -3.77 3.97
CA GLU A 160 -1.90 -3.53 5.14
C GLU A 160 -1.39 -2.61 6.26
N PRO A 161 -1.20 -1.30 6.02
CA PRO A 161 -1.12 -0.34 7.13
C PRO A 161 -2.37 -0.44 8.02
N HIS A 162 -2.16 -0.52 9.33
CA HIS A 162 -3.23 -0.60 10.34
C HIS A 162 -2.81 0.11 11.62
N ASP A 163 -3.77 0.55 12.45
CA ASP A 163 -3.52 1.25 13.73
C ASP A 163 -2.52 2.41 13.59
N GLN A 164 -2.66 3.18 12.51
CA GLN A 164 -1.81 4.29 12.11
C GLN A 164 -2.63 5.56 11.87
N ASP A 165 -1.96 6.71 11.82
CA ASP A 165 -2.56 7.92 11.23
C ASP A 165 -2.53 7.80 9.69
N ILE A 166 -3.69 7.91 9.07
CA ILE A 166 -3.87 7.87 7.61
C ILE A 166 -3.16 9.04 6.90
N ILE A 167 -2.98 10.19 7.56
CA ILE A 167 -2.20 11.32 7.01
C ILE A 167 -0.71 10.95 6.97
N GLY A 168 -0.20 10.29 8.01
CA GLY A 168 1.13 9.67 8.03
C GLY A 168 1.33 8.65 6.90
N VAL A 169 0.40 7.69 6.74
CA VAL A 169 0.43 6.70 5.64
C VAL A 169 0.46 7.38 4.27
N ALA A 170 -0.39 8.39 4.06
CA ALA A 170 -0.43 9.15 2.82
C ALA A 170 0.89 9.89 2.53
N ALA A 171 1.52 10.50 3.56
CA ALA A 171 2.80 11.18 3.44
C ALA A 171 3.95 10.21 3.12
N ALA A 172 3.99 9.03 3.74
CA ALA A 172 4.96 7.98 3.44
C ALA A 172 4.80 7.48 1.99
N CYS A 173 3.56 7.24 1.55
CA CYS A 173 3.28 6.82 0.18
C CYS A 173 3.62 7.89 -0.86
N GLN A 174 3.34 9.17 -0.61
CA GLN A 174 3.73 10.27 -1.52
C GLN A 174 5.26 10.40 -1.62
N ALA A 175 6.01 10.20 -0.53
CA ALA A 175 7.47 10.19 -0.55
C ALA A 175 8.02 9.04 -1.40
N ALA A 176 7.44 7.83 -1.29
CA ALA A 176 7.78 6.69 -2.13
C ALA A 176 7.47 6.95 -3.62
N VAL A 177 6.27 7.45 -3.96
CA VAL A 177 5.92 7.83 -5.35
C VAL A 177 6.93 8.84 -5.92
N ASN A 178 7.29 9.87 -5.15
CA ASN A 178 8.27 10.87 -5.56
C ASN A 178 9.64 10.25 -5.83
N ALA A 179 10.12 9.34 -4.97
CA ALA A 179 11.39 8.65 -5.15
C ALA A 179 11.40 7.67 -6.34
N ILE A 180 10.30 6.94 -6.57
CA ILE A 180 10.11 6.06 -7.73
C ILE A 180 10.20 6.88 -9.03
N ARG A 181 9.48 8.00 -9.14
CA ARG A 181 9.50 8.83 -10.35
C ARG A 181 10.82 9.56 -10.56
N SER A 182 11.50 9.96 -9.48
CA SER A 182 12.83 10.57 -9.50
C SER A 182 13.95 9.57 -9.86
N ALA A 183 13.76 8.29 -9.56
CA ALA A 183 14.62 7.19 -10.03
C ALA A 183 14.44 6.85 -11.52
N GLY A 184 13.62 7.60 -12.26
CA GLY A 184 13.35 7.38 -13.69
C GLY A 184 12.20 6.41 -13.97
N ALA A 185 11.85 5.53 -13.04
CA ALA A 185 10.86 4.47 -13.22
C ALA A 185 9.47 4.96 -13.62
N ARG A 186 8.81 4.22 -14.50
CA ARG A 186 7.51 4.55 -15.10
C ARG A 186 6.43 3.49 -14.89
N ASN A 187 6.72 2.48 -14.09
CA ASN A 187 5.83 1.40 -13.64
C ASN A 187 4.54 1.90 -12.97
N THR A 188 3.50 1.06 -12.95
CA THR A 188 2.31 1.29 -12.11
C THR A 188 2.65 1.14 -10.63
N ILE A 189 2.03 1.97 -9.80
CA ILE A 189 2.14 1.95 -8.34
C ILE A 189 0.76 1.62 -7.75
N ILE A 190 0.72 0.76 -6.74
CA ILE A 190 -0.47 0.43 -5.97
C ILE A 190 -0.33 1.07 -4.58
N LEU A 191 -1.34 1.85 -4.19
CA LEU A 191 -1.36 2.70 -3.00
C LEU A 191 -2.30 2.11 -1.94
N PRO A 192 -1.79 1.67 -0.78
CA PRO A 192 -2.61 1.12 0.29
C PRO A 192 -3.35 2.21 1.07
N GLY A 193 -4.45 1.80 1.68
CA GLY A 193 -5.13 2.54 2.74
C GLY A 193 -4.56 2.23 4.13
N ASN A 194 -5.26 2.68 5.15
CA ASN A 194 -5.09 2.23 6.53
C ASN A 194 -6.15 1.14 6.84
N GLN A 195 -6.21 0.66 8.09
CA GLN A 195 -7.17 -0.37 8.54
C GLN A 195 -7.13 -1.63 7.65
N TRP A 196 -5.93 -2.13 7.39
CA TRP A 196 -5.69 -3.33 6.57
C TRP A 196 -6.16 -3.18 5.11
N THR A 197 -6.26 -1.94 4.62
CA THR A 197 -6.72 -1.57 3.27
C THR A 197 -8.07 -2.20 2.83
N LYS A 198 -8.88 -2.66 3.80
CA LYS A 198 -10.14 -3.40 3.58
C LYS A 198 -11.12 -2.58 2.73
N ALA A 199 -11.83 -3.23 1.80
CA ALA A 199 -12.78 -2.58 0.89
C ALA A 199 -13.79 -1.64 1.59
N GLU A 200 -14.26 -2.02 2.77
CA GLU A 200 -15.17 -1.29 3.67
C GLU A 200 -14.62 0.08 4.14
N THR A 201 -13.30 0.22 4.23
CA THR A 201 -12.62 1.40 4.78
C THR A 201 -12.45 2.53 3.76
N TRP A 202 -12.66 2.22 2.48
CA TRP A 202 -12.65 3.19 1.39
C TRP A 202 -13.99 3.92 1.24
N THR A 203 -15.10 3.19 1.22
CA THR A 203 -16.46 3.76 1.05
C THR A 203 -16.90 4.61 2.22
N SER A 204 -16.45 4.29 3.43
CA SER A 204 -16.61 5.09 4.64
C SER A 204 -15.76 6.39 4.64
N GLY A 205 -14.88 6.56 3.65
CA GLY A 205 -14.02 7.73 3.49
C GLY A 205 -12.82 7.78 4.44
N ALA A 206 -12.57 6.75 5.24
CA ALA A 206 -11.47 6.72 6.20
C ALA A 206 -10.09 6.83 5.51
N ASN A 207 -9.97 6.27 4.30
CA ASN A 207 -8.76 6.34 3.47
C ASN A 207 -8.69 7.53 2.50
N ASN A 208 -9.60 8.51 2.62
CA ASN A 208 -9.65 9.69 1.72
C ASN A 208 -8.32 10.45 1.55
N PRO A 209 -7.40 10.56 2.54
CA PRO A 209 -6.10 11.21 2.32
C PRO A 209 -5.22 10.56 1.23
N ILE A 210 -5.42 9.28 0.90
CA ILE A 210 -4.74 8.59 -0.22
C ILE A 210 -5.20 9.15 -1.59
N LEU A 211 -6.36 9.82 -1.65
CA LEU A 211 -6.82 10.52 -2.84
C LEU A 211 -5.99 11.78 -3.16
N ALA A 212 -5.30 12.36 -2.17
CA ALA A 212 -4.44 13.52 -2.36
C ALA A 212 -3.03 13.17 -2.91
N ILE A 213 -2.70 11.88 -3.04
CA ILE A 213 -1.41 11.44 -3.59
C ILE A 213 -1.38 11.68 -5.10
N THR A 214 -0.34 12.37 -5.55
CA THR A 214 -0.11 12.77 -6.95
C THR A 214 1.09 12.04 -7.55
N ASP A 215 1.03 11.75 -8.85
CA ASP A 215 2.17 11.24 -9.62
C ASP A 215 2.90 12.42 -10.28
N PRO A 216 4.19 12.68 -9.98
CA PRO A 216 4.97 13.71 -10.66
C PRO A 216 5.09 13.57 -12.19
N THR A 217 4.72 12.42 -12.75
CA THR A 217 4.64 12.20 -14.21
C THR A 217 3.26 12.46 -14.83
N GLY A 218 2.28 12.85 -14.00
CA GLY A 218 0.93 13.26 -14.40
C GLY A 218 -0.08 12.11 -14.49
N GLY A 219 -1.36 12.46 -14.32
CA GLY A 219 -2.49 11.53 -14.37
C GLY A 219 -2.68 10.69 -13.10
N LEU A 220 -3.71 9.83 -13.12
CA LEU A 220 -4.03 8.88 -12.04
C LEU A 220 -3.98 7.42 -12.51
N ASP A 221 -3.84 7.15 -13.81
CA ASP A 221 -3.90 5.82 -14.43
C ASP A 221 -2.85 4.83 -13.92
N ARG A 222 -1.82 5.36 -13.24
CA ARG A 222 -0.66 4.65 -12.69
C ARG A 222 -0.63 4.63 -11.17
N LEU A 223 -1.65 5.17 -10.51
CA LEU A 223 -1.82 5.19 -9.06
C LEU A 223 -3.09 4.40 -8.69
N LEU A 224 -2.99 3.09 -8.73
CA LEU A 224 -4.07 2.20 -8.32
C LEU A 224 -4.26 2.27 -6.80
N LEU A 225 -5.47 2.03 -6.32
CA LEU A 225 -5.74 1.78 -4.91
C LEU A 225 -5.59 0.30 -4.60
N ASP A 226 -4.96 -0.01 -3.46
CA ASP A 226 -4.88 -1.36 -2.92
C ASP A 226 -6.15 -1.73 -2.15
N VAL A 227 -6.63 -2.95 -2.30
CA VAL A 227 -7.89 -3.40 -1.71
C VAL A 227 -7.77 -4.85 -1.28
N HIS A 228 -8.05 -5.10 -0.01
CA HIS A 228 -8.13 -6.45 0.54
C HIS A 228 -9.61 -6.78 0.80
N LYS A 229 -10.04 -8.00 0.44
CA LYS A 229 -11.38 -8.48 0.79
C LYS A 229 -11.44 -10.01 0.96
N TYR A 230 -11.52 -10.42 2.22
CA TYR A 230 -11.90 -11.78 2.63
C TYR A 230 -13.42 -11.90 2.88
N LEU A 231 -13.92 -13.13 2.77
CA LEU A 231 -15.35 -13.46 2.77
C LEU A 231 -15.83 -14.24 4.00
N ASP A 232 -14.97 -14.40 5.00
CA ASP A 232 -15.33 -14.85 6.34
C ASP A 232 -16.04 -13.75 7.15
N ALA A 233 -16.55 -14.10 8.34
CA ALA A 233 -17.56 -13.32 9.06
C ALA A 233 -17.09 -11.92 9.54
N ASP A 234 -15.79 -11.70 9.69
CA ASP A 234 -15.17 -10.41 10.01
C ASP A 234 -14.24 -9.89 8.88
N GLY A 235 -14.21 -10.60 7.74
CA GLY A 235 -13.35 -10.34 6.61
C GLY A 235 -11.87 -10.30 7.00
N SER A 236 -11.42 -11.18 7.89
CA SER A 236 -10.02 -11.30 8.35
C SER A 236 -9.19 -12.30 7.55
N GLY A 237 -9.81 -13.25 6.85
CA GLY A 237 -9.12 -14.38 6.24
C GLY A 237 -8.61 -15.41 7.26
N THR A 238 -9.18 -15.47 8.46
CA THR A 238 -8.77 -16.41 9.52
C THR A 238 -9.79 -17.51 9.82
N SER A 239 -11.01 -17.44 9.26
CA SER A 239 -12.04 -18.47 9.45
C SER A 239 -12.19 -19.39 8.24
N HIS A 240 -12.53 -20.66 8.50
CA HIS A 240 -12.65 -21.71 7.48
C HIS A 240 -13.71 -21.45 6.40
N GLU A 241 -14.87 -20.88 6.77
CA GLU A 241 -16.04 -20.79 5.90
C GLU A 241 -16.33 -19.36 5.43
N CYS A 242 -16.60 -19.22 4.13
CA CYS A 242 -17.05 -17.98 3.53
C CYS A 242 -18.57 -17.81 3.74
N VAL A 243 -18.99 -16.67 4.29
CA VAL A 243 -20.39 -16.43 4.69
C VAL A 243 -21.13 -15.40 3.82
N THR A 244 -20.41 -14.68 2.96
CA THR A 244 -20.93 -13.66 2.05
C THR A 244 -20.20 -13.70 0.70
N ASP A 245 -20.79 -13.13 -0.35
CA ASP A 245 -20.08 -12.81 -1.61
C ASP A 245 -19.43 -11.40 -1.62
N GLY A 246 -19.61 -10.62 -0.54
CA GLY A 246 -18.98 -9.32 -0.37
C GLY A 246 -19.51 -8.22 -1.31
N LEU A 247 -20.57 -8.49 -2.07
CA LEU A 247 -21.14 -7.55 -3.03
C LEU A 247 -21.85 -6.37 -2.34
N ASP A 248 -22.28 -6.55 -1.09
CA ASP A 248 -22.73 -5.50 -0.17
C ASP A 248 -21.67 -4.43 0.07
N VAL A 249 -20.38 -4.79 0.01
CA VAL A 249 -19.23 -3.89 0.16
C VAL A 249 -18.70 -3.43 -1.20
N LEU A 250 -18.54 -4.36 -2.15
CA LEU A 250 -17.91 -4.05 -3.44
C LEU A 250 -18.80 -3.20 -4.36
N ALA A 251 -20.13 -3.33 -4.30
CA ALA A 251 -21.02 -2.51 -5.12
C ALA A 251 -21.00 -1.00 -4.79
N PRO A 252 -21.13 -0.55 -3.53
CA PRO A 252 -20.93 0.85 -3.20
C PRO A 252 -19.48 1.31 -3.44
N PHE A 253 -18.48 0.43 -3.31
CA PHE A 253 -17.09 0.76 -3.60
C PHE A 253 -16.83 1.01 -5.10
N VAL A 254 -17.45 0.24 -6.00
CA VAL A 254 -17.43 0.52 -7.45
C VAL A 254 -18.02 1.90 -7.76
N GLY A 255 -19.14 2.28 -7.10
CA GLY A 255 -19.72 3.62 -7.24
C GLY A 255 -18.79 4.73 -6.73
N TRP A 256 -18.12 4.49 -5.59
CA TRP A 256 -17.13 5.40 -5.01
C TRP A 256 -15.89 5.58 -5.90
N LEU A 257 -15.36 4.50 -6.49
CA LEU A 257 -14.24 4.54 -7.43
C LEU A 257 -14.56 5.41 -8.65
N LYS A 258 -15.74 5.21 -9.26
CA LYS A 258 -16.20 5.99 -10.43
C LYS A 258 -16.40 7.47 -10.07
N THR A 259 -16.93 7.76 -8.88
CA THR A 259 -17.13 9.13 -8.38
C THR A 259 -15.80 9.87 -8.15
N ASN A 260 -14.76 9.17 -7.68
CA ASN A 260 -13.44 9.76 -7.39
C ASN A 260 -12.44 9.66 -8.56
N GLY A 261 -12.84 9.12 -9.72
CA GLY A 261 -11.95 8.92 -10.87
C GLY A 261 -10.77 7.98 -10.58
N ARG A 262 -10.94 7.00 -9.68
CA ARG A 262 -9.89 6.06 -9.27
C ARG A 262 -10.13 4.66 -9.84
N ARG A 263 -9.04 3.91 -9.99
CA ARG A 263 -9.02 2.48 -10.29
C ARG A 263 -8.35 1.73 -9.15
N ALA A 264 -8.73 0.47 -8.95
CA ALA A 264 -8.26 -0.38 -7.86
C ALA A 264 -7.84 -1.76 -8.35
N ILE A 265 -7.09 -2.48 -7.53
CA ILE A 265 -6.79 -3.91 -7.71
C ILE A 265 -7.01 -4.60 -6.37
N ILE A 266 -7.69 -5.75 -6.37
CA ILE A 266 -7.86 -6.53 -5.15
C ILE A 266 -6.62 -7.40 -4.97
N THR A 267 -5.60 -6.91 -4.25
CA THR A 267 -4.32 -7.65 -4.17
C THR A 267 -4.39 -8.85 -3.21
N GLU A 268 -5.37 -8.88 -2.31
CA GLU A 268 -5.72 -10.06 -1.52
C GLU A 268 -7.22 -10.33 -1.47
N MET A 269 -7.56 -11.58 -1.80
CA MET A 269 -8.86 -12.19 -1.56
C MET A 269 -8.70 -13.71 -1.43
N GLY A 270 -9.52 -14.34 -0.60
CA GLY A 270 -9.36 -15.77 -0.33
C GLY A 270 -10.43 -16.35 0.61
N GLY A 271 -10.24 -17.63 0.92
CA GLY A 271 -11.08 -18.49 1.75
C GLY A 271 -10.52 -19.91 1.70
N ALA A 272 -10.94 -20.80 2.62
CA ALA A 272 -10.42 -22.17 2.61
C ALA A 272 -11.06 -23.02 1.50
N ASN A 273 -10.57 -24.25 1.31
CA ASN A 273 -11.00 -25.18 0.25
C ASN A 273 -12.39 -25.83 0.51
N THR A 274 -13.37 -25.04 0.96
CA THR A 274 -14.71 -25.50 1.35
C THR A 274 -15.75 -25.30 0.25
N GLN A 275 -16.95 -25.89 0.43
CA GLN A 275 -18.07 -25.69 -0.49
C GLN A 275 -18.65 -24.26 -0.41
N SER A 276 -18.57 -23.58 0.74
CA SER A 276 -19.06 -22.20 0.85
C SER A 276 -18.17 -21.24 0.07
N CYS A 277 -16.85 -21.35 0.22
CA CYS A 277 -15.89 -20.53 -0.53
C CYS A 277 -15.91 -20.84 -2.03
N GLN A 278 -16.06 -22.11 -2.42
CA GLN A 278 -16.35 -22.50 -3.83
C GLN A 278 -17.68 -21.94 -4.37
N THR A 279 -18.59 -21.45 -3.51
CA THR A 279 -19.88 -20.86 -3.91
C THR A 279 -19.85 -19.33 -3.93
N TYR A 280 -19.12 -18.68 -3.02
CA TYR A 280 -19.09 -17.22 -2.88
C TYR A 280 -17.96 -16.53 -3.64
N ILE A 281 -16.75 -17.10 -3.67
CA ILE A 281 -15.60 -16.51 -4.40
C ILE A 281 -15.90 -16.29 -5.91
N PRO A 282 -16.58 -17.21 -6.63
CA PRO A 282 -16.93 -16.98 -8.03
C PRO A 282 -17.82 -15.76 -8.27
N LYS A 283 -18.72 -15.44 -7.33
CA LYS A 283 -19.61 -14.28 -7.44
C LYS A 283 -18.84 -12.97 -7.28
N MET A 284 -17.92 -12.92 -6.30
CA MET A 284 -17.02 -11.80 -6.11
C MET A 284 -16.14 -11.58 -7.34
N LEU A 285 -15.50 -12.64 -7.86
CA LEU A 285 -14.64 -12.55 -9.04
C LEU A 285 -15.41 -12.18 -10.32
N GLN A 286 -16.64 -12.69 -10.51
CA GLN A 286 -17.51 -12.26 -11.60
C GLN A 286 -17.78 -10.75 -11.52
N TYR A 287 -18.12 -10.22 -10.34
CA TYR A 287 -18.38 -8.80 -10.15
C TYR A 287 -17.15 -7.91 -10.39
N VAL A 288 -15.96 -8.38 -10.00
CA VAL A 288 -14.67 -7.72 -10.31
C VAL A 288 -14.39 -7.72 -11.82
N VAL A 289 -14.64 -8.84 -12.51
CA VAL A 289 -14.47 -8.97 -13.96
C VAL A 289 -15.46 -8.09 -14.74
N ASP A 290 -16.71 -7.97 -14.28
CA ASP A 290 -17.74 -7.17 -14.93
C ASP A 290 -17.54 -5.66 -14.74
N ASN A 291 -16.84 -5.23 -13.69
CA ASN A 291 -16.51 -3.83 -13.39
C ASN A 291 -15.05 -3.48 -13.69
N ASN A 292 -14.52 -4.03 -14.80
CA ASN A 292 -13.12 -3.87 -15.22
C ASN A 292 -12.73 -2.43 -15.66
N ASP A 293 -13.70 -1.52 -15.76
CA ASP A 293 -13.42 -0.10 -15.95
C ASP A 293 -12.72 0.50 -14.72
N VAL A 294 -13.15 0.13 -13.51
CA VAL A 294 -12.50 0.56 -12.25
C VAL A 294 -11.64 -0.51 -11.58
N PHE A 295 -11.95 -1.81 -11.73
CA PHE A 295 -11.05 -2.87 -11.26
C PHE A 295 -10.05 -3.27 -12.34
N VAL A 296 -8.75 -3.13 -12.05
CA VAL A 296 -7.69 -3.60 -12.94
C VAL A 296 -7.56 -5.12 -12.87
N GLY A 297 -7.87 -5.73 -11.73
CA GLY A 297 -7.79 -7.18 -11.55
C GLY A 297 -7.82 -7.63 -10.09
N PHE A 298 -7.32 -8.84 -9.86
CA PHE A 298 -7.18 -9.46 -8.54
C PHE A 298 -5.93 -10.34 -8.43
N THR A 299 -5.43 -10.54 -7.20
CA THR A 299 -4.54 -11.65 -6.85
C THR A 299 -5.11 -12.41 -5.64
N ALA A 300 -5.39 -13.70 -5.82
CA ALA A 300 -5.87 -14.55 -4.73
C ALA A 300 -4.77 -14.85 -3.69
N TRP A 301 -5.14 -15.04 -2.43
CA TRP A 301 -4.23 -15.38 -1.34
C TRP A 301 -4.46 -16.84 -0.86
N ALA A 302 -3.48 -17.73 -0.84
CA ALA A 302 -2.12 -17.62 -1.42
C ALA A 302 -1.50 -19.00 -1.73
N ALA A 303 -0.55 -19.03 -2.66
CA ALA A 303 0.34 -20.18 -2.89
C ALA A 303 1.76 -19.85 -2.41
N GLY A 304 2.72 -20.77 -2.59
CA GLY A 304 4.14 -20.54 -2.33
C GLY A 304 4.74 -21.52 -1.32
N SER A 305 5.37 -20.99 -0.28
CA SER A 305 6.17 -21.76 0.69
C SER A 305 5.37 -22.52 1.76
N PHE A 306 4.07 -22.78 1.57
CA PHE A 306 3.21 -23.40 2.58
C PHE A 306 3.41 -24.92 2.79
N GLN A 307 4.26 -25.59 2.02
CA GLN A 307 4.53 -27.04 2.14
C GLN A 307 4.96 -27.51 3.55
N PRO A 308 5.80 -26.78 4.33
CA PRO A 308 6.09 -27.12 5.73
C PRO A 308 4.93 -26.85 6.70
N TYR A 309 3.84 -26.24 6.23
CA TYR A 309 2.69 -25.78 7.01
C TYR A 309 1.38 -26.39 6.45
N PRO A 310 1.23 -27.73 6.41
CA PRO A 310 0.12 -28.40 5.72
C PRO A 310 -1.27 -28.14 6.33
N GLY A 311 -1.35 -27.48 7.49
CA GLY A 311 -2.60 -26.99 8.09
C GLY A 311 -3.00 -25.57 7.68
N TYR A 312 -2.28 -24.90 6.76
CA TYR A 312 -2.65 -23.55 6.33
C TYR A 312 -3.84 -23.56 5.38
N GLU A 313 -5.02 -23.18 5.89
CA GLU A 313 -6.30 -23.42 5.24
C GLU A 313 -6.52 -22.65 3.92
N LEU A 314 -5.89 -21.47 3.77
CA LEU A 314 -5.95 -20.66 2.55
C LEU A 314 -4.91 -21.08 1.48
N SER A 315 -4.20 -22.18 1.68
CA SER A 315 -3.15 -22.63 0.75
C SER A 315 -3.73 -23.04 -0.61
N LEU A 316 -3.44 -22.23 -1.62
CA LEU A 316 -3.59 -22.53 -3.05
C LEU A 316 -2.34 -23.22 -3.62
N THR A 317 -1.37 -23.59 -2.77
CA THR A 317 -0.14 -24.28 -3.17
C THR A 317 -0.48 -25.64 -3.79
N PRO A 318 0.15 -26.04 -4.91
CA PRO A 318 -0.11 -27.35 -5.51
C PRO A 318 0.27 -28.48 -4.54
N ASN A 319 -0.51 -29.55 -4.57
CA ASN A 319 -0.27 -30.75 -3.78
C ASN A 319 1.03 -31.47 -4.21
N ALA A 320 1.53 -32.39 -3.38
CA ALA A 320 2.76 -33.12 -3.65
C ALA A 320 2.71 -34.04 -4.90
N ASP A 321 1.51 -34.33 -5.42
CA ASP A 321 1.28 -35.05 -6.69
C ASP A 321 1.13 -34.11 -7.90
N GLY A 322 1.25 -32.80 -7.71
CA GLY A 322 1.05 -31.77 -8.73
C GLY A 322 -0.42 -31.37 -8.98
N SER A 323 -1.38 -31.94 -8.25
CA SER A 323 -2.78 -31.53 -8.35
C SER A 323 -3.04 -30.21 -7.60
N ASP A 324 -3.99 -29.42 -8.08
CA ASP A 324 -4.47 -28.22 -7.39
C ASP A 324 -5.75 -28.49 -6.60
N ASN A 325 -6.00 -27.67 -5.58
CA ASN A 325 -7.22 -27.78 -4.77
C ASN A 325 -8.49 -27.37 -5.54
N ALA A 326 -9.66 -27.67 -4.97
CA ALA A 326 -10.95 -27.44 -5.62
C ALA A 326 -11.31 -25.95 -5.70
N LEU A 327 -10.83 -25.12 -4.76
CA LEU A 327 -11.02 -23.67 -4.79
C LEU A 327 -10.26 -23.02 -5.95
N TRP A 328 -8.98 -23.35 -6.13
CA TRP A 328 -8.21 -22.87 -7.29
C TRP A 328 -8.87 -23.29 -8.60
N THR A 329 -9.09 -24.60 -8.77
CA THR A 329 -9.54 -25.18 -10.06
C THR A 329 -10.97 -24.78 -10.45
N LYS A 330 -11.90 -24.68 -9.49
CA LYS A 330 -13.32 -24.39 -9.79
C LYS A 330 -13.72 -22.94 -9.56
N ALA A 331 -13.10 -22.24 -8.60
CA ALA A 331 -13.58 -20.94 -8.14
C ALA A 331 -12.71 -19.75 -8.58
N ILE A 332 -11.39 -19.93 -8.74
CA ILE A 332 -10.47 -18.84 -9.10
C ILE A 332 -10.05 -18.93 -10.57
N LYS A 333 -9.58 -20.11 -11.01
CA LYS A 333 -9.07 -20.35 -12.37
C LYS A 333 -10.01 -19.91 -13.51
N PRO A 334 -11.35 -20.06 -13.43
CA PRO A 334 -12.25 -19.61 -14.51
C PRO A 334 -12.25 -18.09 -14.78
N PHE A 335 -11.76 -17.27 -13.84
CA PHE A 335 -11.74 -15.81 -13.95
C PHE A 335 -10.39 -15.25 -14.40
N LEU A 336 -9.37 -16.10 -14.56
CA LEU A 336 -8.06 -15.69 -15.05
C LEU A 336 -8.15 -15.18 -16.50
N PRO A 337 -7.33 -14.19 -16.90
CA PRO A 337 -7.39 -13.60 -18.24
C PRO A 337 -6.70 -14.44 -19.32
N GLY A 338 -5.94 -15.46 -18.95
CA GLY A 338 -5.04 -16.17 -19.86
C GLY A 338 -3.67 -15.47 -19.98
N LYS A 339 -2.73 -16.11 -20.69
CA LYS A 339 -1.39 -15.53 -20.90
C LYS A 339 -1.51 -14.21 -21.68
N SER A 340 -0.88 -13.15 -21.14
CA SER A 340 -0.77 -11.84 -21.81
C SER A 340 -0.20 -12.02 -23.23
N GLY A 341 -1.03 -11.76 -24.23
CA GLY A 341 -0.68 -12.00 -25.64
C GLY A 341 -1.86 -12.42 -26.52
N VAL A 342 -2.94 -12.96 -25.94
CA VAL A 342 -4.18 -13.28 -26.67
C VAL A 342 -5.34 -12.43 -26.16
N VAL A 343 -5.75 -11.42 -26.94
CA VAL A 343 -7.01 -10.71 -26.71
C VAL A 343 -8.15 -11.60 -27.19
N SER A 344 -8.57 -12.54 -26.34
CA SER A 344 -9.71 -13.43 -26.63
C SER A 344 -11.02 -12.67 -26.44
N SER A 345 -11.45 -11.93 -27.45
CA SER A 345 -12.71 -11.16 -27.48
C SER A 345 -13.94 -12.08 -27.64
N THR A 346 -14.13 -13.01 -26.72
CA THR A 346 -15.28 -13.93 -26.69
C THR A 346 -16.39 -13.33 -25.83
N THR A 347 -17.17 -12.42 -26.40
CA THR A 347 -18.36 -11.85 -25.75
C THR A 347 -19.49 -12.89 -25.73
N THR A 348 -19.48 -13.78 -24.74
CA THR A 348 -20.54 -14.78 -24.53
C THR A 348 -21.84 -14.10 -24.09
N SER A 349 -22.68 -13.72 -25.05
CA SER A 349 -23.96 -13.06 -24.80
C SER A 349 -24.99 -14.02 -24.19
N ILE A 350 -25.07 -14.07 -22.85
CA ILE A 350 -26.13 -14.80 -22.15
C ILE A 350 -27.45 -14.04 -22.32
N SER A 351 -28.32 -14.59 -23.16
CA SER A 351 -29.61 -13.99 -23.49
C SER A 351 -30.58 -14.07 -22.31
N LYS A 352 -31.16 -12.93 -21.90
CA LYS A 352 -32.26 -12.91 -20.91
C LYS A 352 -33.52 -13.55 -21.51
N PRO A 353 -34.15 -14.54 -20.85
CA PRO A 353 -35.55 -14.84 -21.07
C PRO A 353 -36.41 -13.80 -20.33
N VAL A 354 -37.19 -13.00 -21.05
CA VAL A 354 -38.31 -12.24 -20.48
C VAL A 354 -39.57 -13.08 -20.62
N SER A 355 -40.22 -13.40 -19.50
CA SER A 355 -41.60 -13.91 -19.48
C SER A 355 -42.31 -13.47 -18.21
N SER A 356 -43.39 -12.70 -18.39
CA SER A 356 -44.30 -12.27 -17.33
C SER A 356 -45.36 -13.32 -17.05
N SER A 357 -45.67 -13.58 -15.78
CA SER A 357 -46.97 -14.13 -15.37
C SER A 357 -47.29 -13.74 -13.93
N SER A 358 -48.45 -13.13 -13.74
CA SER A 358 -48.96 -12.67 -12.45
C SER A 358 -49.87 -13.71 -11.81
N VAL A 359 -49.65 -14.05 -10.55
CA VAL A 359 -50.62 -14.78 -9.71
C VAL A 359 -50.79 -14.02 -8.39
N VAL A 360 -52.03 -13.80 -8.00
CA VAL A 360 -52.40 -13.12 -6.75
C VAL A 360 -52.52 -14.15 -5.63
N ALA A 361 -51.97 -13.86 -4.44
CA ALA A 361 -52.18 -14.63 -3.23
C ALA A 361 -52.59 -13.71 -2.08
N SER A 362 -53.57 -14.14 -1.27
CA SER A 362 -54.30 -13.30 -0.32
C SER A 362 -53.71 -13.27 1.09
N LEU A 363 -53.81 -12.12 1.75
CA LEU A 363 -53.55 -11.96 3.19
C LEU A 363 -54.55 -12.75 4.05
N SER A 364 -54.06 -13.34 5.14
CA SER A 364 -54.86 -13.63 6.33
C SER A 364 -53.96 -13.58 7.58
N SER A 365 -54.53 -13.27 8.74
CA SER A 365 -53.80 -12.84 9.94
C SER A 365 -54.23 -13.58 11.20
N SER A 366 -53.29 -13.92 12.08
CA SER A 366 -53.55 -14.20 13.50
C SER A 366 -52.31 -13.89 14.37
N LYS A 367 -52.51 -13.86 15.70
CA LYS A 367 -51.57 -13.33 16.73
C LYS A 367 -51.60 -14.26 17.99
N PRO A 368 -50.88 -14.01 19.11
CA PRO A 368 -49.70 -14.82 19.45
C PRO A 368 -49.70 -15.43 20.89
N VAL A 369 -48.54 -15.99 21.33
CA VAL A 369 -48.13 -16.21 22.76
C VAL A 369 -48.88 -17.39 23.46
N PRO A 370 -48.34 -18.12 24.50
CA PRO A 370 -47.27 -17.79 25.47
C PRO A 370 -46.13 -18.84 25.68
N THR A 371 -45.36 -18.64 26.77
CA THR A 371 -44.05 -19.23 27.17
C THR A 371 -44.08 -20.35 28.22
N SER A 372 -43.09 -21.26 28.18
CA SER A 372 -42.57 -22.10 29.29
C SER A 372 -41.23 -22.78 28.85
N SER A 373 -40.40 -23.44 29.68
CA SER A 373 -39.93 -23.19 31.06
C SER A 373 -38.73 -24.14 31.37
N SER A 374 -37.67 -23.69 32.08
CA SER A 374 -36.47 -24.52 32.38
C SER A 374 -36.72 -25.66 33.38
N PRO A 375 -35.79 -26.64 33.45
CA PRO A 375 -35.31 -27.10 34.76
C PRO A 375 -33.76 -27.12 34.88
N SER A 376 -33.26 -27.22 36.11
CA SER A 376 -31.83 -27.14 36.48
C SER A 376 -31.36 -28.37 37.26
N VAL A 377 -30.15 -28.89 37.01
CA VAL A 377 -29.47 -29.87 37.88
C VAL A 377 -27.95 -29.58 37.95
N LYS A 378 -27.34 -29.85 39.10
CA LYS A 378 -25.92 -29.72 39.50
C LYS A 378 -25.71 -30.62 40.75
N PRO A 379 -24.50 -30.84 41.33
CA PRO A 379 -23.12 -30.54 40.86
C PRO A 379 -22.11 -31.72 41.06
N ALA A 380 -20.83 -31.51 40.73
CA ALA A 380 -19.68 -32.23 41.31
C ALA A 380 -18.41 -31.33 41.38
N ARG A 381 -17.43 -31.68 42.23
CA ARG A 381 -16.08 -31.05 42.35
C ARG A 381 -15.05 -31.84 41.50
N SER A 382 -13.76 -31.51 41.32
CA SER A 382 -12.75 -30.68 42.05
C SER A 382 -11.58 -30.36 41.06
N SER A 383 -10.58 -29.51 41.28
CA SER A 383 -10.29 -28.36 42.19
C SER A 383 -8.90 -27.75 41.82
N SER A 384 -8.52 -26.63 42.47
CA SER A 384 -7.13 -26.07 42.60
C SER A 384 -6.39 -25.59 41.33
N SER A 385 -5.62 -24.49 41.33
CA SER A 385 -5.42 -23.42 42.34
C SER A 385 -4.60 -22.25 41.76
N ALA A 386 -4.82 -21.03 42.25
CA ALA A 386 -3.95 -19.87 42.00
C ALA A 386 -3.92 -18.91 43.22
N PRO A 387 -2.80 -18.18 43.47
CA PRO A 387 -2.74 -16.99 44.35
C PRO A 387 -2.94 -15.70 43.51
N SER A 388 -3.81 -14.75 43.88
CA SER A 388 -3.65 -13.71 44.92
C SER A 388 -2.76 -12.53 44.48
N ALA A 389 -3.10 -11.25 44.72
CA ALA A 389 -4.33 -10.63 45.25
C ALA A 389 -4.38 -9.12 44.90
N ALA A 390 -5.53 -8.46 45.11
CA ALA A 390 -5.66 -6.99 45.06
C ALA A 390 -6.77 -6.49 45.99
N SER A 391 -6.57 -5.38 46.71
CA SER A 391 -7.58 -4.78 47.61
C SER A 391 -7.42 -3.26 47.84
N SER A 392 -8.32 -2.51 47.20
CA SER A 392 -8.84 -1.15 47.45
C SER A 392 -8.43 -0.28 48.67
N SER A 393 -8.37 1.05 48.47
CA SER A 393 -9.12 2.05 49.32
C SER A 393 -9.23 3.48 48.73
N THR A 394 -10.43 3.83 48.22
CA THR A 394 -11.26 5.06 48.38
C THR A 394 -10.72 6.51 48.58
N ALA A 395 -11.42 7.46 47.90
CA ALA A 395 -11.88 8.83 48.31
C ALA A 395 -10.92 10.06 48.17
N ALA A 396 -11.39 11.33 47.96
CA ALA A 396 -12.65 11.91 47.42
C ALA A 396 -12.59 13.47 47.22
N SER A 397 -13.61 14.05 46.52
CA SER A 397 -13.92 15.51 46.35
C SER A 397 -13.06 16.30 45.32
N THR A 398 -13.44 17.49 44.78
CA THR A 398 -14.58 18.41 45.03
C THR A 398 -15.23 18.95 43.71
N SER A 399 -15.90 20.12 43.67
CA SER A 399 -17.01 20.44 42.74
C SER A 399 -16.85 21.55 41.66
N LYS A 400 -17.59 21.35 40.54
CA LYS A 400 -18.29 22.25 39.57
C LYS A 400 -18.47 23.76 39.92
N PRO A 401 -18.66 24.68 38.93
CA PRO A 401 -19.84 24.70 38.02
C PRO A 401 -19.63 25.18 36.55
N VAL A 402 -20.74 25.36 35.81
CA VAL A 402 -20.86 25.66 34.35
C VAL A 402 -21.96 26.70 34.11
N THR A 403 -21.86 27.56 33.08
CA THR A 403 -23.00 28.24 32.40
C THR A 403 -22.57 28.82 31.02
N PRO A 404 -23.48 29.12 30.06
CA PRO A 404 -23.16 29.22 28.62
C PRO A 404 -23.40 30.60 27.95
N SER A 405 -23.00 30.77 26.68
CA SER A 405 -23.87 31.39 25.64
C SER A 405 -23.36 31.25 24.18
N SER A 406 -24.29 31.43 23.24
CA SER A 406 -24.18 31.95 21.85
C SER A 406 -23.19 31.35 20.84
N ALA A 407 -23.73 30.99 19.66
CA ALA A 407 -22.96 30.75 18.44
C ALA A 407 -22.78 32.05 17.62
N ALA A 408 -21.69 32.13 16.85
CA ALA A 408 -21.49 33.14 15.82
C ALA A 408 -20.68 32.55 14.65
N SER A 409 -21.16 32.72 13.42
CA SER A 409 -20.45 32.28 12.22
C SER A 409 -19.31 33.23 11.88
N SER A 410 -18.10 32.71 11.72
CA SER A 410 -16.97 33.46 11.15
C SER A 410 -16.09 32.54 10.30
N SER A 411 -15.67 33.04 9.14
CA SER A 411 -14.81 32.32 8.20
C SER A 411 -13.39 32.26 8.74
N ALA A 412 -12.90 31.05 9.07
CA ALA A 412 -11.54 30.85 9.56
C ALA A 412 -10.50 31.03 8.44
N SER A 413 -10.01 32.26 8.27
CA SER A 413 -8.79 32.53 7.51
C SER A 413 -7.59 31.85 8.18
N VAL A 414 -6.95 30.93 7.47
CA VAL A 414 -5.79 30.16 7.96
C VAL A 414 -4.64 31.10 8.35
N PRO A 415 -3.90 30.86 9.45
CA PRO A 415 -2.79 31.73 9.86
C PRO A 415 -1.71 31.81 8.79
N ALA A 416 -1.40 33.03 8.34
CA ALA A 416 -0.22 33.29 7.52
C ALA A 416 1.03 33.17 8.40
N TRP A 417 1.69 32.00 8.38
CA TRP A 417 2.97 31.82 9.07
C TRP A 417 4.04 32.71 8.45
N SER A 418 4.58 33.62 9.26
CA SER A 418 5.57 34.60 8.82
C SER A 418 6.88 33.94 8.40
N SER A 419 7.48 34.48 7.33
CA SER A 419 8.84 34.15 6.92
C SER A 419 9.82 34.40 8.07
N GLN A 420 10.40 33.35 8.62
CA GLN A 420 11.39 33.45 9.69
C GLN A 420 12.66 34.19 9.23
N PRO A 421 13.36 34.92 10.10
CA PRO A 421 14.60 35.59 9.74
C PRO A 421 15.70 34.65 9.26
N LYS A 422 16.65 35.20 8.50
CA LYS A 422 17.87 34.53 8.05
C LYS A 422 18.66 33.98 9.27
N PRO A 423 19.24 32.77 9.23
CA PRO A 423 19.79 32.13 10.43
C PRO A 423 20.91 32.94 11.10
N SER A 424 20.69 33.32 12.37
CA SER A 424 21.76 33.69 13.29
C SER A 424 22.39 32.43 13.88
N VAL A 425 23.71 32.41 14.06
CA VAL A 425 24.43 31.28 14.69
C VAL A 425 24.13 31.27 16.20
N LEU A 426 23.04 30.59 16.57
CA LEU A 426 22.70 30.32 17.97
C LEU A 426 23.72 29.35 18.58
N ALA A 427 24.37 29.77 19.66
CA ALA A 427 25.27 28.91 20.42
C ALA A 427 24.50 27.66 20.93
N GLY A 428 25.01 26.47 20.64
CA GLY A 428 24.35 25.20 20.96
C GLY A 428 23.44 24.64 19.86
N ASN A 429 23.30 25.31 18.71
CA ASN A 429 22.76 24.68 17.50
C ASN A 429 23.86 23.90 16.76
N TYR A 430 23.64 22.61 16.56
CA TYR A 430 24.52 21.71 15.80
C TYR A 430 24.21 21.70 14.30
N GLN A 431 23.03 22.15 13.86
CA GLN A 431 22.72 22.27 12.42
C GLN A 431 23.52 23.43 11.82
N THR A 432 24.59 23.10 11.10
CA THR A 432 25.50 24.08 10.48
C THR A 432 25.04 24.55 9.11
N PHE A 433 24.11 23.85 8.45
CA PHE A 433 23.55 24.26 7.17
C PHE A 433 22.66 25.51 7.32
N THR A 434 23.00 26.57 6.59
CA THR A 434 22.32 27.88 6.64
C THR A 434 21.58 28.25 5.35
N GLY A 435 21.53 27.35 4.36
CA GLY A 435 20.75 27.54 3.14
C GLY A 435 19.24 27.45 3.40
N ALA A 436 18.44 28.12 2.56
CA ALA A 436 16.98 28.23 2.71
C ALA A 436 16.25 27.57 1.52
N LEU A 437 16.07 26.26 1.59
CA LEU A 437 15.41 25.43 0.59
C LEU A 437 13.95 25.87 0.37
N GLY A 438 13.66 26.42 -0.81
CA GLY A 438 12.34 27.00 -1.12
C GLY A 438 11.93 28.16 -0.19
N GLY A 439 12.90 28.81 0.49
CA GLY A 439 12.65 29.82 1.51
C GLY A 439 12.51 29.28 2.94
N PHE A 440 12.51 27.97 3.15
CA PHE A 440 12.44 27.35 4.48
C PHE A 440 13.85 27.07 5.01
N SER A 441 14.13 27.45 6.26
CA SER A 441 15.38 27.11 6.96
C SER A 441 15.28 25.73 7.64
N ALA A 442 16.40 25.00 7.71
CA ALA A 442 16.51 23.79 8.50
C ALA A 442 16.28 24.12 10.00
N PRO A 443 15.49 23.34 10.76
CA PRO A 443 15.30 23.59 12.19
C PRO A 443 16.60 23.38 12.96
N ALA A 444 16.80 24.12 14.05
CA ALA A 444 17.96 23.91 14.91
C ALA A 444 17.99 22.47 15.47
N VAL A 445 19.21 21.94 15.62
CA VAL A 445 19.48 20.70 16.36
C VAL A 445 20.16 21.12 17.67
N THR A 446 19.56 20.82 18.81
CA THR A 446 20.14 21.09 20.13
C THR A 446 20.47 19.78 20.86
N LYS A 447 21.16 19.87 21.99
CA LYS A 447 21.51 18.72 22.84
C LYS A 447 21.09 18.98 24.28
N ALA A 448 20.46 18.00 24.92
CA ALA A 448 20.25 18.00 26.37
C ALA A 448 20.61 16.62 26.94
N GLY A 449 21.49 16.61 27.94
CA GLY A 449 22.10 15.37 28.45
C GLY A 449 22.77 14.57 27.32
N ASN A 450 22.37 13.31 27.19
CA ASN A 450 22.88 12.39 26.16
C ASN A 450 22.00 12.31 24.90
N LYS A 451 21.00 13.19 24.75
CA LYS A 451 20.03 13.18 23.63
C LYS A 451 20.12 14.45 22.80
N TYR A 452 19.79 14.31 21.51
CA TYR A 452 19.72 15.41 20.54
C TYR A 452 18.25 15.70 20.21
N TYR A 453 17.93 16.95 19.92
CA TYR A 453 16.55 17.40 19.71
C TYR A 453 16.44 18.27 18.47
N THR A 454 15.44 18.02 17.63
CA THR A 454 15.06 18.94 16.56
C THR A 454 13.56 18.89 16.28
N ASN A 455 12.97 20.04 15.97
CA ASN A 455 11.53 20.17 15.67
C ASN A 455 10.59 19.49 16.71
N GLY A 456 11.00 19.44 17.98
CA GLY A 456 10.25 18.79 19.07
C GLY A 456 10.42 17.26 19.20
N GLN A 457 11.19 16.62 18.32
CA GLN A 457 11.51 15.19 18.39
C GLN A 457 12.88 14.94 19.05
N GLU A 458 13.04 13.78 19.68
CA GLU A 458 14.26 13.34 20.39
C GLU A 458 15.01 12.25 19.62
N PHE A 459 16.34 12.30 19.63
CA PHE A 459 17.25 11.37 18.92
C PHE A 459 18.40 10.91 19.82
N ASN A 460 18.81 9.65 19.63
CA ASN A 460 19.95 9.05 20.33
C ASN A 460 21.30 9.42 19.68
N SER A 461 21.28 9.80 18.41
CA SER A 461 22.44 10.12 17.58
C SER A 461 22.34 11.56 17.06
N LEU A 462 23.50 12.20 16.85
CA LEU A 462 23.59 13.55 16.30
C LEU A 462 23.24 13.55 14.80
N ILE A 463 23.69 12.53 14.07
CA ILE A 463 23.46 12.41 12.62
C ILE A 463 21.96 12.29 12.35
N ASP A 464 21.25 11.43 13.07
CA ASP A 464 19.80 11.23 12.92
C ASP A 464 19.02 12.55 13.14
N ALA A 465 19.48 13.39 14.07
CA ALA A 465 18.88 14.70 14.33
C ALA A 465 19.22 15.74 13.24
N LEU A 466 20.43 15.71 12.69
CA LEU A 466 20.86 16.57 11.57
C LEU A 466 20.14 16.20 10.27
N ASP A 467 20.07 14.90 9.96
CA ASP A 467 19.27 14.34 8.87
C ASP A 467 17.79 14.74 9.05
N ARG A 468 17.19 14.53 10.23
CA ARG A 468 15.81 14.94 10.48
C ARG A 468 15.60 16.44 10.33
N SER A 469 16.58 17.26 10.71
CA SER A 469 16.54 18.71 10.50
C SER A 469 16.52 19.05 8.99
N CYS A 470 17.40 18.45 8.19
CA CYS A 470 17.42 18.62 6.73
C CYS A 470 16.15 18.09 6.05
N TYR A 471 15.62 16.94 6.48
CA TYR A 471 14.35 16.42 5.98
C TYR A 471 13.17 17.30 6.39
N THR A 472 13.12 17.83 7.61
CA THR A 472 12.07 18.77 8.04
C THR A 472 12.09 20.07 7.22
N GLN A 473 13.27 20.49 6.73
CA GLN A 473 13.40 21.58 5.77
C GLN A 473 12.72 21.25 4.43
N MET A 474 12.99 20.05 3.91
CA MET A 474 12.42 19.54 2.66
C MET A 474 10.90 19.33 2.77
N ASP A 475 10.42 18.70 3.85
CA ASP A 475 9.01 18.44 4.13
C ASP A 475 8.19 19.75 4.07
N ARG A 476 8.70 20.82 4.72
CA ARG A 476 8.09 22.17 4.71
C ARG A 476 8.07 22.78 3.31
N CYS A 477 9.17 22.65 2.56
CA CYS A 477 9.25 23.11 1.17
C CYS A 477 8.24 22.39 0.27
N GLN A 478 8.17 21.05 0.34
CA GLN A 478 7.27 20.23 -0.49
C GLN A 478 5.80 20.46 -0.12
N LEU A 479 5.46 20.56 1.16
CA LEU A 479 4.12 20.92 1.61
C LEU A 479 3.71 22.30 1.11
N SER A 480 4.60 23.29 1.17
CA SER A 480 4.35 24.63 0.66
C SER A 480 4.20 24.66 -0.86
N ALA A 481 5.01 23.90 -1.61
CA ALA A 481 4.84 23.73 -3.05
C ALA A 481 3.45 23.15 -3.38
N ASN A 482 3.03 22.08 -2.70
CA ASN A 482 1.73 21.45 -2.92
C ASN A 482 0.55 22.40 -2.60
N VAL A 483 0.61 23.13 -1.49
CA VAL A 483 -0.42 24.12 -1.11
C VAL A 483 -0.53 25.25 -2.13
N ASN A 484 0.59 25.63 -2.78
CA ASN A 484 0.63 26.66 -3.82
C ASN A 484 0.50 26.08 -5.26
N GLY A 485 -0.07 24.88 -5.42
CA GLY A 485 -0.39 24.31 -6.73
C GLY A 485 0.82 23.79 -7.53
N ASN A 486 1.98 23.62 -6.89
CA ASN A 486 3.21 23.05 -7.45
C ASN A 486 3.73 23.76 -8.72
N VAL A 487 3.54 25.08 -8.80
CA VAL A 487 4.01 25.91 -9.93
C VAL A 487 5.36 26.60 -9.65
N PRO A 488 6.17 26.89 -10.68
CA PRO A 488 7.40 27.67 -10.52
C PRO A 488 7.12 29.06 -9.88
N PRO A 489 8.00 29.55 -8.99
CA PRO A 489 9.33 29.03 -8.68
C PRO A 489 9.38 27.89 -7.65
N LEU A 490 8.29 27.58 -6.94
CA LEU A 490 8.27 26.64 -5.82
C LEU A 490 7.53 25.34 -6.19
N THR A 491 8.29 24.37 -6.72
CA THR A 491 7.79 23.03 -7.04
C THR A 491 8.36 21.98 -6.08
N VAL A 492 7.68 20.85 -5.92
CA VAL A 492 8.16 19.69 -5.15
C VAL A 492 9.52 19.21 -5.65
N ALA A 493 9.75 19.23 -6.97
CA ALA A 493 11.03 18.90 -7.58
C ALA A 493 12.15 19.87 -7.15
N ASN A 494 11.84 21.17 -7.02
CA ASN A 494 12.79 22.18 -6.54
C ASN A 494 13.13 22.00 -5.04
N CYS A 495 12.36 21.21 -4.28
CA CYS A 495 12.63 20.94 -2.87
C CYS A 495 13.61 19.78 -2.62
N SER A 496 13.82 18.85 -3.56
CA SER A 496 14.78 17.74 -3.39
C SER A 496 16.12 18.00 -4.11
N ASN A 497 16.50 19.28 -4.21
CA ASN A 497 17.57 19.78 -5.08
C ASN A 497 18.97 19.78 -4.42
N ALA A 498 19.95 20.42 -5.08
CA ALA A 498 21.32 20.54 -4.59
C ALA A 498 21.49 21.22 -3.22
N GLN A 499 20.57 22.11 -2.80
CA GLN A 499 20.58 22.69 -1.44
C GLN A 499 20.16 21.67 -0.39
N PHE A 500 19.16 20.83 -0.69
CA PHE A 500 18.81 19.71 0.20
C PHE A 500 19.99 18.73 0.33
N GLN A 501 20.64 18.37 -0.79
CA GLN A 501 21.85 17.53 -0.77
C GLN A 501 23.02 18.18 0.00
N ALA A 502 23.18 19.51 -0.09
CA ALA A 502 24.18 20.23 0.70
C ALA A 502 23.87 20.25 2.21
N CYS A 503 22.59 20.24 2.61
CA CYS A 503 22.19 20.03 4.00
C CYS A 503 22.57 18.62 4.46
N MET A 504 22.20 17.58 3.70
CA MET A 504 22.55 16.18 3.99
C MET A 504 24.05 15.89 3.95
N ALA A 505 24.85 16.75 3.29
CA ALA A 505 26.31 16.69 3.32
C ALA A 505 26.91 17.36 4.57
N ALA A 506 26.23 18.37 5.13
CA ALA A 506 26.59 19.03 6.39
C ALA A 506 26.06 18.31 7.65
N ALA A 507 25.28 17.24 7.46
CA ALA A 507 24.77 16.35 8.51
C ALA A 507 25.74 15.22 8.90
N LYS A 508 26.92 15.16 8.28
CA LYS A 508 27.90 14.06 8.36
C LYS A 508 29.26 14.56 8.85
#